data_AF-A0A2I0IFB4-F1
#
_entry.id   AF-A0A2I0IFB4-F1
#
_cell.length_a   1.000
_cell.length_b   1.000
_cell.length_c   1.000
_cell.angle_alpha   90.00
_cell.angle_beta   90.00
_cell.angle_gamma   90.00
#
_symmetry.space_group_name_H-M   'P 1'
#
loop_
_entity.id
_entity.type
_entity.pdbx_description
1 polymer ?
#
loop_
_entity_poly.entity_id
_entity_poly.type
_entity_poly.pdbx_seq_one_letter_code
_entity_poly.pdbx_strand_id
1 'polypeptide(L)'
;MASYAASHDVLTLLSSEDQDFLVRNNGDQVKIGNLTGKCLGLYFSGSWCGPCRQFTPSLIEVYEDLLPKCDFEVVFISSDRDEESFNGYFSKMPWLAVPFSDSAAIKGLQDLFQVRSFPSLVILDGSGKVLSDQGEEEAAKKNQSLSSLLVSKSRDYLISTNGDKVPVSNLEGKLVGLYFSVHSHKPCVEFTQKLVEVCRKLKEKGENNFEVVSVSLDDKEEDFRQGFESKPFLALPFKDGTLAELAEIEKAKLEAQTLESVLVLEEQDFVIDKSGSKIPVSELVGKNILLYFSAHWCPPCRAFLPKLISAYHEIKAMDKAFEVIFISSDRDQSSFDKYFSEMPWLALPLGDPRKTFLVRKFKVRGIPAVIALGPSGRTLNTEARHLIAAHGAEAYPFTEEHLQKLKERLEKMAKGWPEKIKHELHPLHDLTKSLRGEYICDGCKNMGKGFSYHCKICDFDLHPKCCLKIDEGLKNDDKGEPGKEGWTCDGEVCRKA
;
A
#
# COMPACT_ATOMS: atom_id res chain seq x y z
N MET A 1 29.72 19.00 -7.89
CA MET A 1 28.42 18.64 -7.28
C MET A 1 28.71 17.74 -6.09
N ALA A 2 28.44 18.20 -4.86
CA ALA A 2 28.81 17.49 -3.64
C ALA A 2 27.95 16.23 -3.43
N SER A 3 28.60 15.14 -3.03
CA SER A 3 28.02 13.82 -2.81
C SER A 3 27.20 13.77 -1.52
N TYR A 4 25.97 13.25 -1.55
CA TYR A 4 25.16 12.99 -0.33
C TYR A 4 25.48 11.65 0.35
N ALA A 5 26.72 11.18 0.18
CA ALA A 5 27.39 10.36 1.19
C ALA A 5 28.13 11.24 2.21
N ALA A 6 28.00 12.57 2.12
CA ALA A 6 28.57 13.51 3.06
C ALA A 6 27.83 13.44 4.40
N SER A 7 28.56 13.09 5.45
CA SER A 7 28.26 13.53 6.82
C SER A 7 28.24 15.06 6.78
N HIS A 8 27.12 15.65 7.18
CA HIS A 8 27.01 17.10 7.32
C HIS A 8 27.51 17.44 8.71
N ASP A 9 28.55 18.24 8.84
CA ASP A 9 28.90 18.75 10.15
C ASP A 9 27.75 19.67 10.62
N VAL A 10 27.02 19.22 11.64
CA VAL A 10 25.88 19.90 12.25
C VAL A 10 26.21 21.35 12.58
N LEU A 11 27.45 21.64 12.96
CA LEU A 11 27.93 23.00 13.18
C LEU A 11 27.80 23.81 11.90
N THR A 12 28.45 23.37 10.82
CA THR A 12 28.40 24.05 9.51
C THR A 12 27.02 24.08 8.87
N LEU A 13 26.13 23.15 9.23
CA LEU A 13 24.80 23.03 8.65
C LEU A 13 23.82 24.07 9.22
N LEU A 14 23.94 24.39 10.51
CA LEU A 14 23.01 25.26 11.23
C LEU A 14 23.62 26.63 11.57
N SER A 15 24.94 26.82 11.43
CA SER A 15 25.63 28.08 11.71
C SER A 15 25.87 28.91 10.46
N SER A 16 25.80 30.24 10.59
CA SER A 16 26.30 31.21 9.59
C SER A 16 27.46 32.04 10.19
N GLU A 17 28.17 32.83 9.38
CA GLU A 17 29.28 33.68 9.85
C GLU A 17 28.86 34.63 10.99
N ASP A 18 27.58 34.98 11.07
CA ASP A 18 27.01 35.93 12.02
C ASP A 18 26.12 35.27 13.11
N GLN A 19 25.87 33.95 13.05
CA GLN A 19 24.89 33.29 13.92
C GLN A 19 25.27 31.83 14.28
N ASP A 20 25.62 31.60 15.55
CA ASP A 20 26.07 30.30 16.10
C ASP A 20 25.06 29.67 17.11
N PHE A 21 23.81 30.15 17.09
CA PHE A 21 22.78 29.78 18.05
C PHE A 21 21.43 29.46 17.41
N LEU A 22 20.67 28.60 18.08
CA LEU A 22 19.24 28.38 17.87
C LEU A 22 18.44 29.03 18.99
N VAL A 23 17.13 29.20 18.79
CA VAL A 23 16.23 29.79 19.78
C VAL A 23 15.27 28.76 20.36
N ARG A 24 14.96 28.89 21.65
CA ARG A 24 13.84 28.21 22.32
C ARG A 24 12.56 29.03 22.17
N ASN A 25 11.43 28.38 22.39
CA ASN A 25 10.10 29.01 22.34
C ASN A 25 9.88 30.10 23.40
N ASN A 26 10.75 30.20 24.41
CA ASN A 26 10.77 31.24 25.43
C ASN A 26 11.75 32.40 25.09
N GLY A 27 12.44 32.33 23.95
CA GLY A 27 13.41 33.32 23.48
C GLY A 27 14.86 33.03 23.90
N ASP A 28 15.12 31.99 24.70
CA ASP A 28 16.48 31.65 25.11
C ASP A 28 17.32 31.16 23.93
N GLN A 29 18.59 31.58 23.89
CA GLN A 29 19.55 31.17 22.87
C GLN A 29 20.31 29.92 23.32
N VAL A 30 20.47 28.97 22.40
CA VAL A 30 21.20 27.72 22.60
C VAL A 30 22.30 27.61 21.55
N LYS A 31 23.55 27.50 21.98
CA LYS A 31 24.69 27.32 21.08
C LYS A 31 24.55 26.03 20.27
N ILE A 32 24.79 26.10 18.97
CA ILE A 32 24.67 24.95 18.05
C ILE A 32 25.65 23.83 18.43
N GLY A 33 26.84 24.16 18.96
CA GLY A 33 27.80 23.16 19.43
C GLY A 33 27.30 22.26 20.58
N ASN A 34 26.22 22.63 21.26
CA ASN A 34 25.59 21.76 22.26
C ASN A 34 24.79 20.60 21.62
N LEU A 35 24.65 20.61 20.29
CA LEU A 35 23.93 19.58 19.51
C LEU A 35 24.87 18.57 18.86
N THR A 36 26.19 18.77 18.92
CA THR A 36 27.16 17.85 18.34
C THR A 36 27.03 16.46 18.96
N GLY A 37 26.91 15.43 18.12
CA GLY A 37 26.74 14.04 18.54
C GLY A 37 25.29 13.62 18.83
N LYS A 38 24.34 14.56 18.86
CA LYS A 38 22.91 14.26 19.04
C LYS A 38 22.26 13.84 17.72
N CYS A 39 21.25 12.98 17.81
CA CYS A 39 20.34 12.73 16.70
C CYS A 39 19.45 13.97 16.52
N LEU A 40 19.30 14.47 15.30
CA LEU A 40 18.57 15.71 15.01
C LEU A 40 17.39 15.49 14.08
N GLY A 41 16.22 16.01 14.44
CA GLY A 41 15.07 16.13 13.56
C GLY A 41 14.96 17.55 12.99
N LEU A 42 15.27 17.74 11.72
CA LEU A 42 15.02 19.00 11.01
C LEU A 42 13.56 19.06 10.57
N TYR A 43 12.76 19.83 11.28
CA TYR A 43 11.32 19.92 11.07
C TYR A 43 10.94 21.15 10.24
N PHE A 44 10.63 20.92 8.98
CA PHE A 44 10.20 21.95 8.04
C PHE A 44 8.67 22.08 8.08
N SER A 45 8.17 23.25 8.49
CA SER A 45 6.74 23.45 8.69
C SER A 45 6.38 24.95 8.70
N GLY A 46 5.09 25.27 8.60
CA GLY A 46 4.60 26.65 8.68
C GLY A 46 3.20 26.72 9.27
N SER A 47 2.89 27.80 9.97
CA SER A 47 1.61 28.02 10.65
C SER A 47 0.42 27.99 9.68
N TRP A 48 0.62 28.48 8.45
CA TRP A 48 -0.38 28.52 7.39
C TRP A 48 -0.78 27.13 6.85
N CYS A 49 0.09 26.12 7.03
CA CYS A 49 -0.08 24.78 6.48
C CYS A 49 -1.00 23.90 7.35
N GLY A 50 -2.18 23.56 6.82
CA GLY A 50 -3.17 22.71 7.49
C GLY A 50 -2.63 21.35 7.95
N PRO A 51 -2.01 20.54 7.07
CA PRO A 51 -1.39 19.28 7.45
C PRO A 51 -0.29 19.43 8.51
N CYS A 52 0.46 20.54 8.49
CA CYS A 52 1.51 20.81 9.46
C CYS A 52 0.94 21.02 10.87
N ARG A 53 -0.17 21.77 10.97
CA ARG A 53 -0.88 21.96 12.24
C ARG A 53 -1.48 20.66 12.79
N GLN A 54 -1.77 19.68 11.93
CA GLN A 54 -2.26 18.36 12.35
C GLN A 54 -1.11 17.43 12.78
N PHE A 55 0.06 17.55 12.15
CA PHE A 55 1.22 16.71 12.45
C PHE A 55 1.99 17.16 13.71
N THR A 56 2.06 18.47 13.95
CA THR A 56 2.84 19.05 15.07
C THR A 56 2.48 18.46 16.44
N PRO A 57 1.19 18.29 16.82
CA PRO A 57 0.85 17.65 18.10
C PRO A 57 1.41 16.23 18.24
N SER A 58 1.35 15.42 17.18
CA SER A 58 1.91 14.06 17.19
C SER A 58 3.44 14.06 17.28
N LEU A 59 4.12 15.03 16.66
CA LEU A 59 5.57 15.16 16.78
C LEU A 59 5.97 15.63 18.20
N ILE A 60 5.18 16.47 18.85
CA ILE A 60 5.39 16.88 20.26
C ILE A 60 5.33 15.65 21.17
N GLU A 61 4.29 14.82 21.02
CA GLU A 61 4.13 13.58 21.80
C GLU A 61 5.35 12.66 21.65
N VAL A 62 5.79 12.42 20.40
CA VAL A 62 6.98 11.59 20.13
C VAL A 62 8.24 12.20 20.70
N TYR A 63 8.42 13.52 20.57
CA TYR A 63 9.59 14.21 21.08
C TYR A 63 9.70 14.10 22.62
N GLU A 64 8.61 14.37 23.33
CA GLU A 64 8.54 14.25 24.79
C GLU A 64 8.81 12.81 25.27
N ASP A 65 8.30 11.82 24.52
CA ASP A 65 8.55 10.40 24.78
C ASP A 65 10.00 9.96 24.57
N LEU A 66 10.75 10.66 23.69
CA LEU A 66 12.13 10.33 23.34
C LEU A 66 13.16 11.06 24.22
N LEU A 67 12.83 12.23 24.77
CA LEU A 67 13.72 13.00 25.67
C LEU A 67 14.39 12.18 26.79
N PRO A 68 13.72 11.23 27.48
CA PRO A 68 14.37 10.41 28.50
C PRO A 68 15.08 9.16 27.95
N LYS A 69 14.93 8.84 26.66
CA LYS A 69 15.34 7.56 26.07
C LYS A 69 16.58 7.67 25.18
N CYS A 70 16.78 8.81 24.52
CA CYS A 70 17.92 9.02 23.64
C CYS A 70 18.26 10.51 23.51
N ASP A 71 19.49 10.79 23.09
CA ASP A 71 19.96 12.14 22.79
C ASP A 71 19.41 12.61 21.44
N PHE A 72 18.12 12.94 21.42
CA PHE A 72 17.38 13.45 20.26
C PHE A 72 16.95 14.90 20.48
N GLU A 73 17.13 15.76 19.47
CA GLU A 73 16.68 17.16 19.48
C GLU A 73 15.98 17.50 18.17
N VAL A 74 14.95 18.34 18.21
CA VAL A 74 14.26 18.82 17.00
C VAL A 74 14.64 20.27 16.76
N VAL A 75 14.89 20.61 15.50
CA VAL A 75 15.12 21.98 15.05
C VAL A 75 14.02 22.35 14.08
N PHE A 76 13.21 23.32 14.44
CA PHE A 76 12.15 23.87 13.61
C PHE A 76 12.73 24.83 12.57
N ILE A 77 12.41 24.57 11.31
CA ILE A 77 12.73 25.41 10.15
C ILE A 77 11.42 25.96 9.60
N SER A 78 11.20 27.24 9.88
CA SER A 78 9.94 27.90 9.54
C SER A 78 9.82 28.18 8.05
N SER A 79 8.62 27.96 7.52
CA SER A 79 8.18 28.49 6.21
C SER A 79 7.12 29.58 6.37
N ASP A 80 6.95 30.15 7.56
CA ASP A 80 6.09 31.31 7.79
C ASP A 80 6.64 32.56 7.09
N ARG A 81 5.74 33.50 6.77
CA ARG A 81 6.07 34.69 5.96
C ARG A 81 6.36 35.92 6.82
N ASP A 82 6.06 35.83 8.11
CA ASP A 82 6.17 36.91 9.07
C ASP A 82 6.48 36.35 10.47
N GLU A 83 7.11 37.19 11.28
CA GLU A 83 7.61 36.84 12.60
C GLU A 83 6.48 36.58 13.61
N GLU A 84 5.33 37.23 13.45
CA GLU A 84 4.14 37.01 14.30
C GLU A 84 3.61 35.58 14.13
N SER A 85 3.45 35.13 12.88
CA SER A 85 3.03 33.77 12.54
C SER A 85 4.04 32.72 13.02
N PHE A 86 5.34 33.00 12.83
CA PHE A 86 6.41 32.17 13.37
C PHE A 86 6.29 32.01 14.89
N ASN A 87 6.26 33.12 15.63
CA ASN A 87 6.21 33.11 17.10
C ASN A 87 4.92 32.45 17.63
N GLY A 88 3.77 32.76 17.02
CA GLY A 88 2.48 32.20 17.40
C GLY A 88 2.43 30.68 17.24
N TYR A 89 3.12 30.14 16.24
CA TYR A 89 3.17 28.70 16.00
C TYR A 89 4.28 27.99 16.78
N PHE A 90 5.47 28.60 16.84
CA PHE A 90 6.62 28.07 17.57
C PHE A 90 6.40 28.05 19.10
N SER A 91 5.58 28.97 19.64
CA SER A 91 5.21 28.98 21.07
C SER A 91 4.60 27.66 21.57
N LYS A 92 4.09 26.82 20.66
CA LYS A 92 3.47 25.52 20.97
C LYS A 92 4.46 24.36 20.93
N MET A 93 5.69 24.59 20.49
CA MET A 93 6.68 23.55 20.23
C MET A 93 7.73 23.51 21.36
N PRO A 94 8.08 22.33 21.91
CA PRO A 94 9.02 22.21 23.04
C PRO A 94 10.50 22.18 22.64
N TRP A 95 10.79 22.27 21.34
CA TRP A 95 12.13 22.10 20.76
C TRP A 95 12.74 23.42 20.27
N LEU A 96 13.91 23.36 19.61
CA LEU A 96 14.65 24.52 19.13
C LEU A 96 14.15 24.99 17.75
N ALA A 97 14.46 26.22 17.37
CA ALA A 97 14.22 26.73 16.02
C ALA A 97 15.44 27.48 15.47
N VAL A 98 15.59 27.44 14.15
CA VAL A 98 16.43 28.42 13.45
C VAL A 98 15.76 29.79 13.61
N PRO A 99 16.49 30.83 14.05
CA PRO A 99 15.93 32.17 14.22
C PRO A 99 15.26 32.65 12.93
N PHE A 100 14.07 33.23 13.02
CA PHE A 100 13.32 33.71 11.85
C PHE A 100 14.10 34.77 11.04
N SER A 101 14.96 35.55 11.73
CA SER A 101 15.88 36.50 11.11
C SER A 101 16.90 35.84 10.17
N ASP A 102 17.26 34.57 10.41
CA ASP A 102 18.22 33.82 9.60
C ASP A 102 17.55 33.17 8.38
N SER A 103 16.98 34.02 7.54
CA SER A 103 16.34 33.60 6.29
C SER A 103 17.32 32.91 5.32
N ALA A 104 18.62 33.20 5.42
CA ALA A 104 19.65 32.56 4.62
C ALA A 104 19.85 31.10 5.02
N ALA A 105 19.97 30.80 6.32
CA ALA A 105 20.06 29.43 6.83
C ALA A 105 18.76 28.65 6.55
N ILE A 106 17.60 29.25 6.81
CA ILE A 106 16.29 28.62 6.53
C ILE A 106 16.19 28.22 5.06
N LYS A 107 16.49 29.14 4.14
CA LYS A 107 16.45 28.88 2.71
C LYS A 107 17.51 27.86 2.28
N GLY A 108 18.74 27.97 2.81
CA GLY A 108 19.82 27.03 2.54
C GLY A 108 19.46 25.61 2.95
N LEU A 109 18.82 25.42 4.12
CA LEU A 109 18.34 24.12 4.59
C LEU A 109 17.20 23.58 3.71
N GLN A 110 16.24 24.42 3.33
CA GLN A 110 15.15 24.01 2.43
C GLN A 110 15.67 23.57 1.06
N ASP A 111 16.64 24.31 0.50
CA ASP A 111 17.27 24.01 -0.79
C ASP A 111 18.14 22.74 -0.70
N LEU A 112 18.98 22.62 0.35
CA LEU A 112 19.86 21.48 0.58
C LEU A 112 19.07 20.17 0.69
N PHE A 113 18.00 20.17 1.49
CA PHE A 113 17.14 19.00 1.68
C PHE A 113 16.00 18.91 0.65
N GLN A 114 15.99 19.79 -0.36
CA GLN A 114 15.01 19.83 -1.46
C GLN A 114 13.56 19.73 -0.98
N VAL A 115 13.21 20.47 0.08
CA VAL A 115 11.89 20.40 0.69
C VAL A 115 10.86 21.07 -0.21
N ARG A 116 9.99 20.27 -0.86
CA ARG A 116 8.96 20.74 -1.82
C ARG A 116 7.54 20.72 -1.25
N SER A 117 7.35 20.15 -0.07
CA SER A 117 6.04 20.03 0.59
C SER A 117 6.19 20.06 2.10
N PHE A 118 5.18 20.58 2.79
CA PHE A 118 5.14 20.68 4.25
C PHE A 118 3.92 19.89 4.80
N PRO A 119 4.03 19.24 5.97
CA PRO A 119 5.22 19.14 6.81
C PRO A 119 6.28 18.19 6.20
N SER A 120 7.56 18.47 6.46
CA SER A 120 8.66 17.55 6.16
C SER A 120 9.56 17.42 7.39
N LEU A 121 10.03 16.21 7.68
CA LEU A 121 10.92 15.92 8.80
C LEU A 121 12.11 15.11 8.28
N VAL A 122 13.31 15.66 8.42
CA VAL A 122 14.56 14.98 8.06
C VAL A 122 15.28 14.60 9.34
N ILE A 123 15.62 13.33 9.50
CA ILE A 123 16.37 12.85 10.66
C ILE A 123 17.84 12.72 10.31
N LEU A 124 18.72 13.24 11.16
CA LEU A 124 20.17 13.12 11.08
C LEU A 124 20.68 12.32 12.28
N ASP A 125 21.62 11.39 12.09
CA ASP A 125 22.33 10.75 13.20
C ASP A 125 23.35 11.69 13.85
N GLY A 126 24.01 11.23 14.93
CA GLY A 126 25.02 12.00 15.65
C GLY A 126 26.27 12.38 14.83
N SER A 127 26.44 11.79 13.63
CA SER A 127 27.48 12.18 12.66
C SER A 127 26.97 13.16 11.61
N GLY A 128 25.69 13.54 11.65
CA GLY A 128 25.05 14.40 10.67
C GLY A 128 24.73 13.71 9.34
N LYS A 129 24.63 12.38 9.34
CA LYS A 129 24.15 11.60 8.20
C LYS A 129 22.63 11.44 8.28
N VAL A 130 21.94 11.58 7.15
CA VAL A 130 20.48 11.40 7.07
C VAL A 130 20.09 9.94 7.36
N LEU A 131 19.21 9.72 8.35
CA LEU A 131 18.61 8.44 8.71
C LEU A 131 17.24 8.28 8.02
N SER A 132 17.11 7.36 7.05
CA SER A 132 15.80 7.01 6.47
C SER A 132 15.78 5.69 5.69
N ASP A 133 14.63 4.98 5.74
CA ASP A 133 14.19 3.96 4.74
C ASP A 133 14.01 4.56 3.33
N GLN A 134 13.91 5.88 3.26
CA GLN A 134 14.02 6.61 2.01
C GLN A 134 15.43 6.50 1.43
N GLY A 135 16.46 6.09 2.19
CA GLY A 135 17.84 5.99 1.72
C GLY A 135 18.01 5.05 0.52
N GLU A 136 17.30 3.92 0.46
CA GLU A 136 17.36 3.01 -0.70
C GLU A 136 16.53 3.52 -1.89
N GLU A 137 15.36 4.12 -1.63
CA GLU A 137 14.51 4.72 -2.67
C GLU A 137 15.12 6.03 -3.23
N GLU A 138 15.76 6.83 -2.39
CA GLU A 138 16.54 8.03 -2.71
C GLU A 138 17.88 7.65 -3.36
N ALA A 139 18.56 6.58 -2.93
CA ALA A 139 19.74 6.09 -3.64
C ALA A 139 19.36 5.56 -5.03
N ALA A 140 18.22 4.89 -5.17
CA ALA A 140 17.66 4.51 -6.46
C ALA A 140 17.26 5.74 -7.31
N LYS A 141 16.72 6.81 -6.70
CA LYS A 141 16.44 8.10 -7.38
C LYS A 141 17.71 8.89 -7.71
N LYS A 142 18.75 8.84 -6.88
CA LYS A 142 20.05 9.54 -7.07
C LYS A 142 20.95 8.83 -8.08
N ASN A 143 20.85 7.50 -8.16
CA ASN A 143 21.54 6.69 -9.17
C ASN A 143 20.66 6.47 -10.42
N GLN A 144 19.45 7.04 -10.47
CA GLN A 144 18.58 6.99 -11.63
C GLN A 144 19.16 7.89 -12.73
N SER A 145 19.98 7.31 -13.60
CA SER A 145 20.35 7.93 -14.85
C SER A 145 19.25 7.71 -15.88
N LEU A 146 19.16 8.59 -16.89
CA LEU A 146 18.35 8.31 -18.07
C LEU A 146 18.70 6.97 -18.69
N SER A 147 19.97 6.55 -18.59
CA SER A 147 20.40 5.22 -19.00
C SER A 147 19.74 4.11 -18.17
N SER A 148 19.66 4.22 -16.84
CA SER A 148 19.00 3.21 -16.01
C SER A 148 17.49 3.04 -16.27
N LEU A 149 16.85 4.06 -16.85
CA LEU A 149 15.41 4.10 -17.13
C LEU A 149 15.05 3.82 -18.58
N LEU A 150 15.87 4.32 -19.49
CA LEU A 150 15.59 4.37 -20.92
C LEU A 150 16.62 3.59 -21.73
N VAL A 151 17.57 2.88 -21.14
CA VAL A 151 18.49 1.96 -21.84
C VAL A 151 18.26 0.55 -21.30
N SER A 152 18.13 -0.42 -22.19
CA SER A 152 18.11 -1.84 -21.86
C SER A 152 19.40 -2.51 -22.34
N LYS A 153 19.61 -3.79 -22.02
CA LYS A 153 20.79 -4.53 -22.50
C LYS A 153 20.90 -4.57 -24.03
N SER A 154 19.78 -4.44 -24.73
CA SER A 154 19.71 -4.54 -26.19
C SER A 154 19.43 -3.22 -26.91
N ARG A 155 19.22 -2.10 -26.19
CA ARG A 155 18.80 -0.84 -26.81
C ARG A 155 19.22 0.38 -26.00
N ASP A 156 19.82 1.34 -26.70
CA ASP A 156 20.27 2.64 -26.19
C ASP A 156 19.62 3.86 -26.88
N TYR A 157 18.54 3.65 -27.65
CA TYR A 157 17.87 4.69 -28.45
C TYR A 157 16.35 4.77 -28.20
N LEU A 158 15.77 5.94 -28.39
CA LEU A 158 14.34 6.21 -28.49
C LEU A 158 13.93 6.34 -29.97
N ILE A 159 12.64 6.31 -30.27
CA ILE A 159 12.12 6.56 -31.61
C ILE A 159 11.43 7.91 -31.70
N SER A 160 11.67 8.63 -32.80
CA SER A 160 10.95 9.86 -33.16
C SER A 160 9.64 9.52 -33.89
N THR A 161 8.76 10.50 -34.06
CA THR A 161 7.52 10.33 -34.85
C THR A 161 7.75 10.00 -36.32
N ASN A 162 8.94 10.30 -36.85
CA ASN A 162 9.31 9.96 -38.21
C ASN A 162 9.93 8.55 -38.31
N GLY A 163 10.05 7.84 -37.18
CA GLY A 163 10.69 6.52 -37.09
C GLY A 163 12.20 6.56 -36.92
N ASP A 164 12.80 7.75 -36.78
CA ASP A 164 14.25 7.89 -36.60
C ASP A 164 14.68 7.40 -35.21
N LYS A 165 15.85 6.77 -35.15
CA LYS A 165 16.48 6.38 -33.88
C LYS A 165 17.22 7.55 -33.27
N VAL A 166 16.86 7.92 -32.04
CA VAL A 166 17.45 9.01 -31.28
C VAL A 166 18.20 8.42 -30.08
N PRO A 167 19.53 8.49 -30.02
CA PRO A 167 20.29 7.98 -28.87
C PRO A 167 19.83 8.59 -27.55
N VAL A 168 19.74 7.78 -26.48
CA VAL A 168 19.32 8.25 -25.14
C VAL A 168 20.31 9.27 -24.58
N SER A 169 21.59 9.17 -24.93
CA SER A 169 22.63 10.15 -24.58
C SER A 169 22.28 11.57 -25.06
N ASN A 170 21.48 11.73 -26.11
CA ASN A 170 21.05 13.05 -26.60
C ASN A 170 20.07 13.77 -25.65
N LEU A 171 19.55 13.06 -24.65
CA LEU A 171 18.67 13.62 -23.63
C LEU A 171 19.44 14.00 -22.36
N GLU A 172 20.74 13.71 -22.27
CA GLU A 172 21.57 14.11 -21.13
C GLU A 172 21.57 15.63 -20.95
N GLY A 173 21.33 16.09 -19.72
CA GLY A 173 21.24 17.52 -19.39
C GLY A 173 19.88 18.18 -19.70
N LYS A 174 18.95 17.47 -20.37
CA LYS A 174 17.59 17.94 -20.58
C LYS A 174 16.67 17.52 -19.43
N LEU A 175 15.62 18.31 -19.17
CA LEU A 175 14.51 17.86 -18.33
C LEU A 175 13.68 16.82 -19.08
N VAL A 176 13.70 15.57 -18.65
CA VAL A 176 12.95 14.49 -19.32
C VAL A 176 11.67 14.16 -18.56
N GLY A 177 10.53 14.35 -19.20
CA GLY A 177 9.23 13.91 -18.70
C GLY A 177 8.88 12.53 -19.24
N LEU A 178 8.70 11.55 -18.35
CA LEU A 178 8.15 10.24 -18.73
C LEU A 178 6.62 10.32 -18.77
N TYR A 179 6.04 10.00 -19.91
CA TYR A 179 4.59 9.99 -20.11
C TYR A 179 4.09 8.58 -20.42
N PHE A 180 3.45 7.95 -19.43
CA PHE A 180 2.81 6.65 -19.59
C PHE A 180 1.46 6.84 -20.26
N SER A 181 1.29 6.27 -21.45
CA SER A 181 0.09 6.47 -22.28
C SER A 181 -0.60 5.18 -22.65
N VAL A 182 -1.94 5.20 -22.59
CA VAL A 182 -2.83 4.14 -23.07
C VAL A 182 -3.81 4.80 -24.02
N HIS A 183 -3.66 4.60 -25.33
CA HIS A 183 -4.52 5.22 -26.34
C HIS A 183 -5.97 4.73 -26.26
N SER A 184 -6.17 3.47 -25.89
CA SER A 184 -7.52 2.91 -25.70
C SER A 184 -8.29 3.54 -24.50
N HIS A 185 -7.62 4.32 -23.65
CA HIS A 185 -8.23 4.96 -22.49
C HIS A 185 -8.55 6.44 -22.77
N LYS A 186 -9.85 6.76 -22.93
CA LYS A 186 -10.33 8.10 -23.32
C LYS A 186 -9.77 9.27 -22.47
N PRO A 187 -9.73 9.21 -21.12
CA PRO A 187 -9.10 10.26 -20.31
C PRO A 187 -7.62 10.50 -20.65
N CYS A 188 -6.90 9.45 -21.05
CA CYS A 188 -5.50 9.55 -21.46
C CYS A 188 -5.36 10.32 -22.79
N VAL A 189 -6.27 10.08 -23.73
CA VAL A 189 -6.33 10.81 -25.01
C VAL A 189 -6.57 12.31 -24.79
N GLU A 190 -7.56 12.65 -23.95
CA GLU A 190 -7.88 14.05 -23.60
C GLU A 190 -6.70 14.76 -22.92
N PHE A 191 -6.01 14.06 -22.00
CA PHE A 191 -4.81 14.59 -21.36
C PHE A 191 -3.65 14.77 -22.35
N THR A 192 -3.46 13.82 -23.28
CA THR A 192 -2.39 13.92 -24.27
C THR A 192 -2.51 15.20 -25.09
N GLN A 193 -3.72 15.56 -25.52
CA GLN A 193 -3.95 16.79 -26.30
C GLN A 193 -3.48 18.04 -25.55
N LYS A 194 -3.79 18.13 -24.25
CA LYS A 194 -3.32 19.22 -23.38
C LYS A 194 -1.81 19.21 -23.22
N LEU A 195 -1.19 18.03 -23.06
CA LEU A 195 0.26 17.90 -22.93
C LEU A 195 0.97 18.38 -24.20
N VAL A 196 0.49 17.99 -25.39
CA VAL A 196 1.01 18.46 -26.69
C VAL A 196 0.94 19.99 -26.78
N GLU A 197 -0.19 20.58 -26.39
CA GLU A 197 -0.35 22.04 -26.39
C GLU A 197 0.64 22.74 -25.45
N VAL A 198 0.84 22.21 -24.24
CA VAL A 198 1.81 22.74 -23.27
C VAL A 198 3.23 22.65 -23.82
N CYS A 199 3.63 21.50 -24.36
CA CYS A 199 4.96 21.31 -24.93
C CYS A 199 5.22 22.27 -26.11
N ARG A 200 4.23 22.48 -26.98
CA ARG A 200 4.33 23.45 -28.08
C ARG A 200 4.54 24.87 -27.56
N LYS A 201 3.72 25.30 -26.60
CA LYS A 201 3.82 26.65 -25.98
C LYS A 201 5.16 26.89 -25.31
N LEU A 202 5.75 25.87 -24.69
CA LEU A 202 7.09 25.97 -24.08
C LEU A 202 8.17 26.17 -25.16
N LYS A 203 8.15 25.35 -26.23
CA LYS A 203 9.09 25.49 -27.36
C LYS A 203 8.96 26.86 -28.04
N GLU A 204 7.75 27.38 -28.22
CA GLU A 204 7.50 28.74 -28.77
C GLU A 204 8.06 29.87 -27.90
N LYS A 205 8.16 29.65 -26.58
CA LYS A 205 8.77 30.60 -25.64
C LYS A 205 10.30 30.49 -25.57
N GLY A 206 10.91 29.61 -26.36
CA GLY A 206 12.35 29.36 -26.35
C GLY A 206 12.81 28.36 -25.29
N GLU A 207 11.89 27.75 -24.54
CA GLU A 207 12.20 26.70 -23.57
C GLU A 207 12.44 25.38 -24.31
N ASN A 208 13.68 25.13 -24.70
CA ASN A 208 14.07 23.94 -25.48
C ASN A 208 14.81 22.89 -24.63
N ASN A 209 15.04 23.15 -23.34
CA ASN A 209 15.78 22.25 -22.46
C ASN A 209 14.91 21.18 -21.79
N PHE A 210 13.95 20.63 -22.53
CA PHE A 210 13.12 19.52 -22.06
C PHE A 210 12.78 18.55 -23.20
N GLU A 211 12.48 17.31 -22.85
CA GLU A 211 11.96 16.29 -23.77
C GLU A 211 10.86 15.48 -23.10
N VAL A 212 9.86 15.04 -23.86
CA VAL A 212 8.84 14.11 -23.36
C VAL A 212 9.07 12.76 -24.00
N VAL A 213 9.22 11.73 -23.17
CA VAL A 213 9.38 10.34 -23.60
C VAL A 213 8.10 9.59 -23.29
N SER A 214 7.38 9.19 -24.33
CA SER A 214 6.20 8.37 -24.25
C SER A 214 6.56 6.91 -24.00
N VAL A 215 5.95 6.34 -22.97
CA VAL A 215 5.98 4.91 -22.66
C VAL A 215 4.58 4.38 -22.91
N SER A 216 4.38 3.74 -24.05
CA SER A 216 3.07 3.15 -24.37
C SER A 216 2.84 1.88 -23.56
N LEU A 217 1.64 1.81 -23.00
CA LEU A 217 1.10 0.65 -22.30
C LEU A 217 -0.02 -0.01 -23.13
N ASP A 218 -0.10 0.30 -24.43
CA ASP A 218 -1.06 -0.31 -25.34
C ASP A 218 -0.63 -1.73 -25.72
N ASP A 219 -1.59 -2.64 -25.84
CA ASP A 219 -1.32 -4.04 -26.22
C ASP A 219 -1.16 -4.22 -27.75
N LYS A 220 -1.66 -3.25 -28.53
CA LYS A 220 -1.72 -3.26 -29.99
C LYS A 220 -0.82 -2.20 -30.61
N GLU A 221 -0.15 -2.57 -31.70
CA GLU A 221 0.78 -1.67 -32.38
C GLU A 221 0.06 -0.53 -33.10
N GLU A 222 -1.15 -0.78 -33.60
CA GLU A 222 -1.98 0.25 -34.23
C GLU A 222 -2.35 1.36 -33.25
N ASP A 223 -2.73 0.98 -32.02
CA ASP A 223 -3.10 1.91 -30.95
C ASP A 223 -1.87 2.73 -30.52
N PHE A 224 -0.69 2.10 -30.43
CA PHE A 224 0.57 2.81 -30.22
C PHE A 224 0.86 3.82 -31.33
N ARG A 225 0.75 3.40 -32.60
CA ARG A 225 1.03 4.28 -33.75
C ARG A 225 0.08 5.47 -33.78
N GLN A 226 -1.22 5.26 -33.65
CA GLN A 226 -2.22 6.35 -33.56
C GLN A 226 -1.99 7.24 -32.33
N GLY A 227 -1.60 6.62 -31.22
CA GLY A 227 -1.21 7.27 -29.99
C GLY A 227 0.15 7.96 -30.03
N PHE A 228 0.90 7.91 -31.11
CA PHE A 228 2.23 8.51 -31.21
C PHE A 228 2.39 9.42 -32.42
N GLU A 229 1.67 9.12 -33.51
CA GLU A 229 1.67 9.89 -34.75
C GLU A 229 1.35 11.37 -34.48
N SER A 230 2.11 12.25 -35.12
CA SER A 230 1.98 13.72 -35.03
C SER A 230 2.20 14.36 -33.63
N LYS A 231 2.73 13.62 -32.64
CA LYS A 231 3.07 14.17 -31.32
C LYS A 231 4.51 14.70 -31.28
N PRO A 232 4.83 15.78 -30.56
CA PRO A 232 6.19 16.33 -30.52
C PRO A 232 7.11 15.59 -29.52
N PHE A 233 6.88 14.29 -29.30
CA PHE A 233 7.49 13.46 -28.26
C PHE A 233 8.44 12.42 -28.88
N LEU A 234 9.38 11.92 -28.07
CA LEU A 234 10.06 10.66 -28.35
C LEU A 234 9.27 9.51 -27.71
N ALA A 235 9.49 8.27 -28.16
CA ALA A 235 8.89 7.11 -27.53
C ALA A 235 9.93 5.99 -27.32
N LEU A 236 9.69 5.15 -26.32
CA LEU A 236 10.26 3.81 -26.32
C LEU A 236 9.65 3.03 -27.49
N PRO A 237 10.42 2.17 -28.18
CA PRO A 237 9.86 1.26 -29.18
C PRO A 237 8.66 0.49 -28.65
N PHE A 238 7.69 0.21 -29.52
CA PHE A 238 6.55 -0.62 -29.14
C PHE A 238 7.03 -1.99 -28.66
N LYS A 239 6.52 -2.44 -27.50
CA LYS A 239 6.96 -3.67 -26.83
C LYS A 239 8.47 -3.73 -26.60
N ASP A 240 9.07 -2.60 -26.24
CA ASP A 240 10.48 -2.55 -25.85
C ASP A 240 10.77 -3.49 -24.68
N GLY A 241 11.91 -4.18 -24.74
CA GLY A 241 12.35 -5.14 -23.74
C GLY A 241 12.53 -4.55 -22.34
N THR A 242 12.67 -3.23 -22.19
CA THR A 242 12.81 -2.57 -20.87
C THR A 242 11.63 -2.88 -19.93
N LEU A 243 10.39 -2.90 -20.44
CA LEU A 243 9.23 -3.24 -19.61
C LEU A 243 9.24 -4.72 -19.20
N ALA A 244 9.72 -5.60 -20.07
CA ALA A 244 9.90 -7.01 -19.76
C ALA A 244 11.04 -7.22 -18.73
N GLU A 245 12.16 -6.49 -18.85
CA GLU A 245 13.25 -6.52 -17.88
C GLU A 245 12.80 -6.02 -16.50
N LEU A 246 12.01 -4.94 -16.44
CA LEU A 246 11.42 -4.45 -15.19
C LEU A 246 10.44 -5.45 -14.57
N ALA A 247 9.63 -6.12 -15.39
CA ALA A 247 8.74 -7.19 -14.93
C ALA A 247 9.53 -8.39 -14.38
N GLU A 248 10.64 -8.78 -15.02
CA GLU A 248 11.51 -9.85 -14.51
C GLU A 248 12.24 -9.44 -13.22
N ILE A 249 12.63 -8.17 -13.07
CA ILE A 249 13.19 -7.65 -11.79
C ILE A 249 12.13 -7.69 -10.69
N GLU A 250 10.91 -7.24 -10.96
CA GLU A 250 9.80 -7.30 -9.99
C GLU A 250 9.48 -8.75 -9.62
N LYS A 251 9.42 -9.65 -10.60
CA LYS A 251 9.24 -11.08 -10.39
C LYS A 251 10.36 -11.68 -9.55
N ALA A 252 11.63 -11.38 -9.86
CA ALA A 252 12.78 -11.85 -9.08
C ALA A 252 12.73 -11.32 -7.64
N LYS A 253 12.32 -10.07 -7.43
CA LYS A 253 12.09 -9.50 -6.08
C LYS A 253 10.99 -10.23 -5.32
N LEU A 254 9.89 -10.59 -5.99
CA LEU A 254 8.80 -11.35 -5.38
C LEU A 254 9.20 -12.81 -5.09
N GLU A 255 10.05 -13.41 -5.93
CA GLU A 255 10.59 -14.75 -5.75
C GLU A 255 11.60 -14.81 -4.61
N ALA A 256 12.41 -13.76 -4.43
CA ALA A 256 13.40 -13.64 -3.37
C ALA A 256 12.81 -13.18 -2.02
N GLN A 257 11.53 -12.84 -1.97
CA GLN A 257 10.89 -12.39 -0.73
C GLN A 257 10.92 -13.49 0.33
N THR A 258 11.47 -13.16 1.51
CA THR A 258 11.42 -13.99 2.72
C THR A 258 10.56 -13.34 3.79
N LEU A 259 10.30 -14.06 4.88
CA LEU A 259 9.47 -13.54 5.98
C LEU A 259 10.20 -12.39 6.70
N GLU A 260 11.52 -12.54 6.87
CA GLU A 260 12.39 -11.55 7.46
C GLU A 260 12.42 -10.27 6.63
N SER A 261 12.51 -10.38 5.30
CA SER A 261 12.44 -9.20 4.41
C SER A 261 11.11 -8.43 4.49
N VAL A 262 10.08 -9.03 5.10
CA VAL A 262 8.76 -8.43 5.29
C VAL A 262 8.58 -7.92 6.72
N LEU A 263 9.04 -8.67 7.73
CA LEU A 263 8.73 -8.45 9.14
C LEU A 263 9.91 -8.01 10.00
N VAL A 264 11.12 -7.90 9.44
CA VAL A 264 12.29 -7.38 10.15
C VAL A 264 12.64 -6.02 9.56
N LEU A 265 12.79 -5.02 10.42
CA LEU A 265 13.28 -3.69 10.08
C LEU A 265 14.29 -3.26 11.14
N GLU A 266 15.56 -3.13 10.74
CA GLU A 266 16.67 -2.85 11.66
C GLU A 266 16.68 -3.83 12.86
N GLU A 267 16.58 -3.32 14.09
CA GLU A 267 16.54 -4.10 15.33
C GLU A 267 15.13 -4.64 15.68
N GLN A 268 14.10 -4.33 14.89
CA GLN A 268 12.74 -4.77 15.14
C GLN A 268 12.46 -6.10 14.43
N ASP A 269 12.81 -7.18 15.12
CA ASP A 269 12.77 -8.55 14.63
C ASP A 269 11.75 -9.44 15.37
N PHE A 270 10.80 -8.83 16.08
CA PHE A 270 9.82 -9.56 16.89
C PHE A 270 8.38 -9.12 16.64
N VAL A 271 7.42 -9.96 17.01
CA VAL A 271 5.99 -9.63 17.17
C VAL A 271 5.59 -9.85 18.62
N ILE A 272 4.41 -9.41 19.04
CA ILE A 272 3.92 -9.61 20.41
C ILE A 272 2.79 -10.62 20.45
N ASP A 273 2.77 -11.43 21.52
CA ASP A 273 1.63 -12.26 21.87
C ASP A 273 0.62 -11.52 22.76
N LYS A 274 -0.39 -12.25 23.22
CA LYS A 274 -1.48 -11.74 24.08
C LYS A 274 -1.02 -11.28 25.46
N SER A 275 0.12 -11.77 25.94
CA SER A 275 0.73 -11.35 27.20
C SER A 275 1.64 -10.12 27.03
N GLY A 276 1.89 -9.70 25.78
CA GLY A 276 2.90 -8.70 25.44
C GLY A 276 4.32 -9.29 25.33
N SER A 277 4.47 -10.62 25.41
CA SER A 277 5.76 -11.28 25.24
C SER A 277 6.22 -11.16 23.79
N LYS A 278 7.50 -10.86 23.61
CA LYS A 278 8.12 -10.72 22.30
C LYS A 278 8.45 -12.09 21.73
N ILE A 279 7.89 -12.38 20.57
CA ILE A 279 8.14 -13.60 19.78
C ILE A 279 9.02 -13.22 18.59
N PRO A 280 10.26 -13.75 18.49
CA PRO A 280 11.14 -13.50 17.36
C PRO A 280 10.50 -13.92 16.03
N VAL A 281 10.68 -13.13 14.97
CA VAL A 281 10.21 -13.42 13.61
C VAL A 281 10.81 -14.72 13.09
N SER A 282 12.04 -15.06 13.52
CA SER A 282 12.69 -16.33 13.18
C SER A 282 11.90 -17.56 13.64
N GLU A 283 11.09 -17.47 14.71
CA GLU A 283 10.20 -18.56 15.16
C GLU A 283 8.93 -18.71 14.31
N LEU A 284 8.66 -17.72 13.44
CA LEU A 284 7.53 -17.72 12.52
C LEU A 284 7.91 -18.22 11.12
N VAL A 285 9.21 -18.37 10.83
CA VAL A 285 9.71 -18.92 9.58
C VAL A 285 9.21 -20.35 9.40
N GLY A 286 8.76 -20.68 8.19
CA GLY A 286 8.15 -21.97 7.89
C GLY A 286 6.65 -22.05 8.19
N LYS A 287 6.02 -20.98 8.71
CA LYS A 287 4.57 -20.91 8.93
C LYS A 287 3.86 -20.16 7.80
N ASN A 288 2.62 -20.54 7.54
CA ASN A 288 1.68 -19.72 6.78
C ASN A 288 1.24 -18.55 7.66
N ILE A 289 1.43 -17.32 7.20
CA ILE A 289 1.14 -16.11 7.98
C ILE A 289 0.08 -15.28 7.26
N LEU A 290 -0.97 -14.87 7.97
CA LEU A 290 -1.84 -13.78 7.52
C LEU A 290 -1.44 -12.47 8.20
N LEU A 291 -1.13 -11.45 7.40
CA LEU A 291 -1.01 -10.08 7.89
C LEU A 291 -2.39 -9.42 7.88
N TYR A 292 -2.92 -9.09 9.06
CA TYR A 292 -4.28 -8.56 9.21
C TYR A 292 -4.24 -7.07 9.56
N PHE A 293 -4.53 -6.22 8.59
CA PHE A 293 -4.63 -4.77 8.77
C PHE A 293 -6.04 -4.40 9.20
N SER A 294 -6.18 -3.85 10.41
CA SER A 294 -7.48 -3.57 11.00
C SER A 294 -7.42 -2.47 12.06
N ALA A 295 -8.58 -2.03 12.52
CA ALA A 295 -8.72 -1.11 13.65
C ALA A 295 -10.07 -1.26 14.33
N HIS A 296 -10.09 -1.03 15.64
CA HIS A 296 -11.28 -1.08 16.46
C HIS A 296 -12.34 -0.06 16.00
N TRP A 297 -11.92 1.16 15.65
CA TRP A 297 -12.83 2.22 15.22
C TRP A 297 -13.53 1.94 13.88
N CYS A 298 -13.04 0.99 13.08
CA CYS A 298 -13.54 0.71 11.74
C CYS A 298 -14.72 -0.29 11.74
N PRO A 299 -15.95 0.09 11.34
CA PRO A 299 -17.10 -0.82 11.37
C PRO A 299 -16.96 -2.06 10.44
N PRO A 300 -16.49 -1.93 9.19
CA PRO A 300 -16.20 -3.09 8.33
C PRO A 300 -15.17 -4.06 8.94
N CYS A 301 -14.22 -3.55 9.74
CA CYS A 301 -13.25 -4.40 10.44
C CYS A 301 -13.92 -5.26 11.50
N ARG A 302 -14.71 -4.64 12.39
CA ARG A 302 -15.45 -5.36 13.44
C ARG A 302 -16.43 -6.39 12.86
N ALA A 303 -17.06 -6.08 11.73
CA ALA A 303 -17.94 -7.02 11.04
C ALA A 303 -17.20 -8.22 10.42
N PHE A 304 -15.92 -8.05 10.06
CA PHE A 304 -15.10 -9.12 9.48
C PHE A 304 -14.39 -9.98 10.53
N LEU A 305 -14.08 -9.41 11.71
CA LEU A 305 -13.31 -10.11 12.75
C LEU A 305 -13.89 -11.49 13.14
N PRO A 306 -15.19 -11.66 13.41
CA PRO A 306 -15.74 -12.98 13.75
C PRO A 306 -15.51 -14.04 12.67
N LYS A 307 -15.56 -13.65 11.39
CA LYS A 307 -15.31 -14.55 10.25
C LYS A 307 -13.84 -14.98 10.20
N LEU A 308 -12.92 -14.06 10.48
CA LEU A 308 -11.50 -14.36 10.54
C LEU A 308 -11.17 -15.26 11.74
N ILE A 309 -11.81 -15.04 12.90
CA ILE A 309 -11.66 -15.91 14.08
C ILE A 309 -12.15 -17.34 13.79
N SER A 310 -13.32 -17.49 13.17
CA SER A 310 -13.84 -18.80 12.74
C SER A 310 -12.85 -19.52 11.82
N ALA A 311 -12.42 -18.84 10.75
CA ALA A 311 -11.44 -19.38 9.82
C ALA A 311 -10.10 -19.71 10.50
N TYR A 312 -9.63 -18.88 11.43
CA TYR A 312 -8.39 -19.12 12.17
C TYR A 312 -8.43 -20.43 12.94
N HIS A 313 -9.50 -20.67 13.70
CA HIS A 313 -9.62 -21.90 14.49
C HIS A 313 -9.71 -23.15 13.61
N GLU A 314 -10.49 -23.09 12.51
CA GLU A 314 -10.57 -24.19 11.55
C GLU A 314 -9.21 -24.49 10.92
N ILE A 315 -8.49 -23.46 10.42
CA ILE A 315 -7.17 -23.64 9.79
C ILE A 315 -6.16 -24.14 10.82
N LYS A 316 -6.10 -23.56 12.02
CA LYS A 316 -5.13 -23.93 13.07
C LYS A 316 -5.34 -25.37 13.57
N ALA A 317 -6.57 -25.87 13.50
CA ALA A 317 -6.88 -27.28 13.80
C ALA A 317 -6.34 -28.24 12.74
N MET A 318 -6.26 -27.81 11.47
CA MET A 318 -5.70 -28.60 10.36
C MET A 318 -4.19 -28.44 10.21
N ASP A 319 -3.68 -27.21 10.39
CA ASP A 319 -2.27 -26.84 10.25
C ASP A 319 -1.83 -26.01 11.47
N LYS A 320 -1.01 -26.62 12.33
CA LYS A 320 -0.44 -25.94 13.50
C LYS A 320 0.57 -24.85 13.08
N ALA A 321 1.14 -24.94 11.88
CA ALA A 321 2.07 -23.99 11.29
C ALA A 321 1.35 -22.86 10.52
N PHE A 322 0.23 -22.38 11.06
CA PHE A 322 -0.51 -21.23 10.56
C PHE A 322 -0.63 -20.15 11.63
N GLU A 323 -0.40 -18.87 11.35
CA GLU A 323 -0.58 -17.79 12.33
C GLU A 323 -1.13 -16.51 11.69
N VAL A 324 -1.72 -15.64 12.50
CA VAL A 324 -2.14 -14.29 12.08
C VAL A 324 -1.33 -13.25 12.86
N ILE A 325 -0.91 -12.19 12.17
CA ILE A 325 -0.25 -11.03 12.77
C ILE A 325 -1.15 -9.81 12.55
N PHE A 326 -1.72 -9.31 13.64
CA PHE A 326 -2.52 -8.09 13.64
C PHE A 326 -1.64 -6.85 13.49
N ILE A 327 -1.97 -6.01 12.52
CA ILE A 327 -1.32 -4.74 12.23
C ILE A 327 -2.36 -3.64 12.45
N SER A 328 -2.26 -2.98 13.60
CA SER A 328 -3.28 -2.03 14.03
C SER A 328 -3.16 -0.66 13.38
N SER A 329 -4.31 -0.11 13.00
CA SER A 329 -4.51 1.31 12.67
C SER A 329 -5.27 2.07 13.76
N ASP A 330 -5.38 1.51 14.96
CA ASP A 330 -5.87 2.23 16.13
C ASP A 330 -4.94 3.39 16.50
N ARG A 331 -5.49 4.38 17.19
CA ARG A 331 -4.82 5.66 17.46
C ARG A 331 -4.22 5.73 18.85
N ASP A 332 -4.58 4.80 19.73
CA ASP A 332 -4.21 4.78 21.13
C ASP A 332 -4.13 3.35 21.66
N GLN A 333 -3.32 3.16 22.71
CA GLN A 333 -3.03 1.85 23.29
C GLN A 333 -4.28 1.17 23.87
N SER A 334 -5.19 1.93 24.45
CA SER A 334 -6.42 1.38 25.06
C SER A 334 -7.35 0.77 24.01
N SER A 335 -7.56 1.47 22.90
CA SER A 335 -8.30 0.96 21.75
C SER A 335 -7.64 -0.29 21.14
N PHE A 336 -6.31 -0.27 21.02
CA PHE A 336 -5.52 -1.41 20.57
C PHE A 336 -5.71 -2.62 21.49
N ASP A 337 -5.46 -2.47 22.80
CA ASP A 337 -5.52 -3.55 23.78
C ASP A 337 -6.92 -4.16 23.84
N LYS A 338 -7.94 -3.30 23.88
CA LYS A 338 -9.34 -3.75 23.90
C LYS A 338 -9.67 -4.62 22.70
N TYR A 339 -9.34 -4.17 21.49
CA TYR A 339 -9.69 -4.90 20.27
C TYR A 339 -8.79 -6.12 20.06
N PHE A 340 -7.50 -6.00 20.36
CA PHE A 340 -6.57 -7.11 20.33
C PHE A 340 -6.96 -8.19 21.34
N SER A 341 -7.59 -7.86 22.48
CA SER A 341 -8.08 -8.83 23.47
C SER A 341 -9.09 -9.83 22.89
N GLU A 342 -9.81 -9.48 21.83
CA GLU A 342 -10.78 -10.35 21.14
C GLU A 342 -10.12 -11.35 20.17
N MET A 343 -8.84 -11.15 19.83
CA MET A 343 -8.16 -11.90 18.76
C MET A 343 -7.31 -13.06 19.29
N PRO A 344 -7.35 -14.29 18.74
CA PRO A 344 -6.60 -15.44 19.28
C PRO A 344 -5.13 -15.54 18.82
N TRP A 345 -4.55 -14.47 18.26
CA TRP A 345 -3.28 -14.51 17.51
C TRP A 345 -2.29 -13.41 17.92
N LEU A 346 -1.21 -13.23 17.14
CA LEU A 346 -0.11 -12.30 17.41
C LEU A 346 -0.38 -10.89 16.85
N ALA A 347 0.42 -9.89 17.26
CA ALA A 347 0.32 -8.53 16.74
C ALA A 347 1.70 -7.88 16.55
N LEU A 348 1.77 -6.85 15.69
CA LEU A 348 2.80 -5.84 15.83
C LEU A 348 2.44 -4.89 16.98
N PRO A 349 3.41 -4.40 17.76
CA PRO A 349 3.19 -3.32 18.72
C PRO A 349 2.46 -2.13 18.09
N LEU A 350 1.67 -1.41 18.88
CA LEU A 350 1.07 -0.17 18.41
C LEU A 350 2.18 0.86 18.12
N GLY A 351 2.06 1.57 16.98
CA GLY A 351 3.07 2.56 16.56
C GLY A 351 4.29 1.98 15.86
N ASP A 352 4.34 0.66 15.64
CA ASP A 352 5.47 -0.01 14.99
C ASP A 352 5.75 0.56 13.58
N PRO A 353 6.98 1.00 13.27
CA PRO A 353 7.33 1.62 11.99
C PRO A 353 7.18 0.66 10.81
N ARG A 354 7.29 -0.67 11.02
CA ARG A 354 7.07 -1.67 9.98
C ARG A 354 5.68 -1.57 9.38
N LYS A 355 4.67 -1.07 10.11
CA LYS A 355 3.33 -0.83 9.58
C LYS A 355 3.36 0.02 8.30
N THR A 356 4.13 1.09 8.28
CA THR A 356 4.19 2.02 7.13
C THR A 356 4.80 1.33 5.91
N PHE A 357 5.89 0.60 6.12
CA PHE A 357 6.52 -0.23 5.09
C PHE A 357 5.54 -1.26 4.53
N LEU A 358 4.87 -2.01 5.41
CA LEU A 358 3.91 -3.05 5.04
C LEU A 358 2.70 -2.50 4.25
N VAL A 359 2.13 -1.38 4.69
CA VAL A 359 1.03 -0.70 3.98
C VAL A 359 1.46 -0.31 2.56
N ARG A 360 2.67 0.23 2.38
CA ARG A 360 3.20 0.61 1.05
C ARG A 360 3.50 -0.61 0.19
N LYS A 361 4.25 -1.58 0.73
CA LYS A 361 4.67 -2.81 0.03
C LYS A 361 3.48 -3.58 -0.51
N PHE A 362 2.43 -3.74 0.28
CA PHE A 362 1.21 -4.46 -0.12
C PHE A 362 0.11 -3.55 -0.70
N LYS A 363 0.41 -2.27 -0.94
CA LYS A 363 -0.51 -1.29 -1.52
C LYS A 363 -1.87 -1.27 -0.80
N VAL A 364 -1.85 -1.35 0.54
CA VAL A 364 -3.07 -1.39 1.37
C VAL A 364 -3.74 -0.02 1.34
N ARG A 365 -4.85 0.08 0.59
CA ARG A 365 -5.61 1.34 0.42
C ARG A 365 -6.76 1.52 1.42
N GLY A 366 -7.15 0.45 2.11
CA GLY A 366 -8.26 0.46 3.05
C GLY A 366 -8.24 -0.77 3.95
N ILE A 367 -9.00 -0.71 5.04
CA ILE A 367 -9.13 -1.78 6.03
C ILE A 367 -10.60 -2.23 6.17
N PRO A 368 -10.87 -3.52 6.46
CA PRO A 368 -9.89 -4.58 6.74
C PRO A 368 -9.19 -5.08 5.47
N ALA A 369 -7.88 -5.34 5.57
CA ALA A 369 -7.10 -6.01 4.53
C ALA A 369 -6.37 -7.21 5.15
N VAL A 370 -6.20 -8.27 4.35
CA VAL A 370 -5.52 -9.49 4.77
C VAL A 370 -4.59 -9.94 3.66
N ILE A 371 -3.30 -10.07 3.97
CA ILE A 371 -2.28 -10.56 3.05
C ILE A 371 -1.84 -11.94 3.51
N ALA A 372 -1.87 -12.94 2.61
CA ALA A 372 -1.40 -14.28 2.88
C ALA A 372 0.05 -14.46 2.45
N LEU A 373 0.90 -14.88 3.37
CA LEU A 373 2.29 -15.26 3.17
C LEU A 373 2.43 -16.76 3.42
N GLY A 374 3.18 -17.44 2.55
CA GLY A 374 3.47 -18.86 2.69
C GLY A 374 4.64 -19.15 3.62
N PRO A 375 4.98 -20.43 3.83
CA PRO A 375 6.05 -20.86 4.73
C PRO A 375 7.44 -20.27 4.42
N SER A 376 7.72 -19.99 3.15
CA SER A 376 8.96 -19.33 2.72
C SER A 376 8.98 -17.81 2.97
N GLY A 377 7.85 -17.24 3.40
CA GLY A 377 7.64 -15.80 3.49
C GLY A 377 7.25 -15.12 2.17
N ARG A 378 7.09 -15.89 1.09
CA ARG A 378 6.56 -15.38 -0.19
C ARG A 378 5.08 -15.05 -0.09
N THR A 379 4.68 -13.98 -0.77
CA THR A 379 3.25 -13.60 -0.87
C THR A 379 2.49 -14.63 -1.70
N LEU A 380 1.46 -15.23 -1.12
CA LEU A 380 0.54 -16.14 -1.80
C LEU A 380 -0.65 -15.39 -2.40
N ASN A 381 -1.22 -14.45 -1.63
CA ASN A 381 -2.40 -13.72 -2.06
C ASN A 381 -2.57 -12.39 -1.30
N THR A 382 -2.90 -11.30 -1.99
CA THR A 382 -3.15 -9.98 -1.37
C THR A 382 -4.62 -9.69 -1.09
N GLU A 383 -5.52 -10.57 -1.55
CA GLU A 383 -6.98 -10.45 -1.45
C GLU A 383 -7.59 -11.49 -0.50
N ALA A 384 -6.79 -12.05 0.40
CA ALA A 384 -7.20 -13.13 1.31
C ALA A 384 -8.43 -12.75 2.15
N ARG A 385 -8.65 -11.45 2.41
CA ARG A 385 -9.86 -10.94 3.07
C ARG A 385 -11.13 -11.33 2.33
N HIS A 386 -11.14 -11.19 1.00
CA HIS A 386 -12.29 -11.53 0.17
C HIS A 386 -12.51 -13.03 0.12
N LEU A 387 -11.41 -13.80 0.02
CA LEU A 387 -11.44 -15.25 0.00
C LEU A 387 -12.00 -15.82 1.30
N ILE A 388 -11.56 -15.31 2.47
CA ILE A 388 -12.09 -15.71 3.78
C ILE A 388 -13.55 -15.31 3.92
N ALA A 389 -13.94 -14.12 3.46
CA ALA A 389 -15.34 -13.68 3.54
C ALA A 389 -16.29 -14.56 2.69
N ALA A 390 -15.80 -15.12 1.59
CA ALA A 390 -16.56 -15.94 0.66
C ALA A 390 -16.51 -17.45 0.97
N HIS A 391 -15.35 -17.96 1.40
CA HIS A 391 -15.08 -19.40 1.52
C HIS A 391 -14.63 -19.84 2.92
N GLY A 392 -14.44 -18.91 3.86
CA GLY A 392 -13.91 -19.22 5.20
C GLY A 392 -12.55 -19.91 5.11
N ALA A 393 -12.35 -20.94 5.95
CA ALA A 393 -11.11 -21.73 5.97
C ALA A 393 -10.84 -22.52 4.68
N GLU A 394 -11.85 -22.78 3.84
CA GLU A 394 -11.65 -23.55 2.59
C GLU A 394 -10.75 -22.82 1.59
N ALA A 395 -10.58 -21.49 1.75
CA ALA A 395 -9.64 -20.72 0.95
C ALA A 395 -8.16 -21.03 1.28
N TYR A 396 -7.86 -21.56 2.48
CA TYR A 396 -6.50 -21.95 2.85
C TYR A 396 -6.03 -23.14 1.99
N PRO A 397 -4.79 -23.13 1.46
CA PRO A 397 -3.65 -22.28 1.84
C PRO A 397 -3.50 -20.97 1.05
N PHE A 398 -4.54 -20.47 0.40
CA PHE A 398 -4.54 -19.21 -0.37
C PHE A 398 -3.60 -19.19 -1.59
N THR A 399 -3.06 -20.35 -1.99
CA THR A 399 -2.29 -20.49 -3.22
C THR A 399 -3.21 -20.44 -4.44
N GLU A 400 -2.76 -19.85 -5.54
CA GLU A 400 -3.52 -19.77 -6.79
C GLU A 400 -4.04 -21.14 -7.26
N GLU A 401 -3.19 -22.17 -7.21
CA GLU A 401 -3.54 -23.53 -7.61
C GLU A 401 -4.70 -24.13 -6.79
N HIS A 402 -4.70 -23.87 -5.48
CA HIS A 402 -5.78 -24.32 -4.59
C HIS A 402 -7.08 -23.56 -4.86
N LEU A 403 -7.00 -22.24 -5.05
CA LEU A 403 -8.17 -21.41 -5.33
C LEU A 403 -8.81 -21.78 -6.66
N GLN A 404 -8.00 -22.11 -7.68
CA GLN A 404 -8.50 -22.61 -8.96
C GLN A 404 -9.25 -23.94 -8.79
N LYS A 405 -8.69 -24.89 -8.05
CA LYS A 405 -9.36 -26.17 -7.72
C LYS A 405 -10.65 -25.97 -6.93
N LEU A 406 -10.65 -25.04 -5.97
CA LEU A 406 -11.83 -24.69 -5.18
C LEU A 406 -12.92 -24.13 -6.09
N LYS A 407 -12.57 -23.20 -6.99
CA LYS A 407 -13.49 -22.62 -7.96
C LYS A 407 -14.09 -23.68 -8.89
N GLU A 408 -13.27 -24.56 -9.46
CA GLU A 408 -13.74 -25.66 -10.31
C GLU A 408 -14.68 -26.62 -9.57
N ARG A 409 -14.39 -26.92 -8.30
CA ARG A 409 -15.26 -27.74 -7.45
C ARG A 409 -16.61 -27.06 -7.24
N LEU A 410 -16.61 -25.77 -6.93
CA LEU A 410 -17.83 -24.98 -6.74
C LEU A 410 -18.65 -24.89 -8.03
N GLU A 411 -18.01 -24.66 -9.18
CA GLU A 411 -18.67 -24.64 -10.49
C GLU A 411 -19.29 -26.00 -10.84
N LYS A 412 -18.58 -27.11 -10.58
CA LYS A 412 -19.12 -28.46 -10.77
C LYS A 412 -20.31 -28.74 -9.86
N MET A 413 -20.26 -28.32 -8.59
CA MET A 413 -21.36 -28.47 -7.65
C MET A 413 -22.60 -27.67 -8.07
N ALA A 414 -22.40 -26.45 -8.56
CA ALA A 414 -23.48 -25.58 -9.02
C ALA A 414 -23.95 -25.87 -10.46
N LYS A 415 -23.32 -26.82 -11.17
CA LYS A 415 -23.67 -27.18 -12.54
C LYS A 415 -25.10 -27.73 -12.56
N GLY A 416 -25.97 -27.09 -13.32
CA GLY A 416 -27.38 -27.47 -13.44
C GLY A 416 -28.31 -26.86 -12.39
N TRP A 417 -27.80 -26.09 -11.42
CA TRP A 417 -28.64 -25.38 -10.45
C TRP A 417 -29.18 -24.07 -11.03
N PRO A 418 -30.49 -23.80 -10.92
CA PRO A 418 -31.09 -22.54 -11.39
C PRO A 418 -30.43 -21.31 -10.77
N GLU A 419 -30.32 -20.23 -11.54
CA GLU A 419 -29.76 -18.96 -11.06
C GLU A 419 -30.74 -18.22 -10.14
N LYS A 420 -32.03 -18.23 -10.49
CA LYS A 420 -33.12 -17.68 -9.66
C LYS A 420 -34.22 -18.71 -9.47
N ILE A 421 -34.78 -18.77 -8.27
CA ILE A 421 -35.87 -19.68 -7.92
C ILE A 421 -36.99 -18.94 -7.19
N LYS A 422 -38.24 -19.26 -7.55
CA LYS A 422 -39.40 -18.98 -6.70
C LYS A 422 -39.61 -20.11 -5.71
N HIS A 423 -39.60 -19.77 -4.42
CA HIS A 423 -39.70 -20.75 -3.34
C HIS A 423 -40.93 -20.51 -2.47
N GLU A 424 -41.63 -21.57 -2.06
CA GLU A 424 -42.89 -21.48 -1.30
C GLU A 424 -42.72 -20.82 0.07
N LEU A 425 -41.58 -21.04 0.73
CA LEU A 425 -41.24 -20.37 2.00
C LEU A 425 -40.95 -18.87 1.85
N HIS A 426 -40.76 -18.38 0.61
CA HIS A 426 -40.49 -16.98 0.32
C HIS A 426 -41.14 -16.55 -1.01
N PRO A 427 -42.48 -16.45 -1.09
CA PRO A 427 -43.20 -16.34 -2.35
C PRO A 427 -43.17 -14.94 -2.99
N LEU A 428 -42.80 -13.91 -2.23
CA LEU A 428 -42.85 -12.50 -2.67
C LEU A 428 -41.64 -12.08 -3.51
N HIS A 429 -40.47 -12.70 -3.30
CA HIS A 429 -39.25 -12.38 -4.03
C HIS A 429 -38.55 -13.64 -4.51
N ASP A 430 -37.84 -13.52 -5.63
CA ASP A 430 -37.01 -14.60 -6.16
C ASP A 430 -35.75 -14.75 -5.30
N LEU A 431 -35.36 -15.99 -5.03
CA LEU A 431 -34.09 -16.31 -4.39
C LEU A 431 -33.02 -16.49 -5.46
N THR A 432 -31.90 -15.79 -5.31
CA THR A 432 -30.77 -15.88 -6.25
C THR A 432 -29.69 -16.79 -5.69
N LYS A 433 -29.15 -17.68 -6.52
CA LYS A 433 -27.99 -18.49 -6.18
C LYS A 433 -26.82 -17.56 -5.84
N SER A 434 -26.29 -17.67 -4.64
CA SER A 434 -25.23 -16.80 -4.14
C SER A 434 -24.21 -17.62 -3.36
N LEU A 435 -22.94 -17.24 -3.43
CA LEU A 435 -21.92 -17.83 -2.58
C LEU A 435 -21.82 -17.03 -1.28
N ARG A 436 -22.02 -17.69 -0.15
CA ARG A 436 -22.01 -17.11 1.19
C ARG A 436 -20.95 -17.82 2.03
N GLY A 437 -20.25 -17.07 2.88
CA GLY A 437 -19.30 -17.64 3.85
C GLY A 437 -20.03 -18.55 4.84
N GLU A 438 -20.70 -17.96 5.82
CA GLU A 438 -21.58 -18.67 6.77
C GLU A 438 -22.94 -17.98 6.77
N TYR A 439 -24.01 -18.76 6.90
CA TYR A 439 -25.39 -18.27 7.01
C TYR A 439 -26.25 -19.24 7.82
N ILE A 440 -27.38 -18.77 8.34
CA ILE A 440 -28.39 -19.65 8.95
C ILE A 440 -29.47 -19.88 7.91
N CYS A 441 -29.79 -21.13 7.62
CA CYS A 441 -30.86 -21.44 6.69
C CYS A 441 -32.22 -21.15 7.32
N ASP A 442 -33.03 -20.30 6.70
CA ASP A 442 -34.34 -19.94 7.19
C ASP A 442 -35.34 -21.09 7.17
N GLY A 443 -35.11 -22.11 6.34
CA GLY A 443 -35.94 -23.29 6.24
C GLY A 443 -35.70 -24.29 7.37
N CYS A 444 -34.44 -24.71 7.59
CA CYS A 444 -34.12 -25.76 8.57
C CYS A 444 -33.45 -25.26 9.86
N LYS A 445 -33.14 -23.96 9.94
CA LYS A 445 -32.47 -23.30 11.08
C LYS A 445 -31.07 -23.81 11.41
N ASN A 446 -30.50 -24.68 10.57
CA ASN A 446 -29.11 -25.12 10.69
C ASN A 446 -28.16 -24.17 9.95
N MET A 447 -26.91 -24.17 10.40
CA MET A 447 -25.84 -23.40 9.77
C MET A 447 -25.53 -23.94 8.35
N GLY A 448 -25.29 -23.03 7.42
CA GLY A 448 -24.89 -23.29 6.04
C GLY A 448 -23.58 -22.59 5.70
N LYS A 449 -22.84 -23.19 4.77
CA LYS A 449 -21.56 -22.70 4.25
C LYS A 449 -21.53 -22.86 2.74
N GLY A 450 -20.93 -21.92 2.02
CA GLY A 450 -20.84 -21.94 0.56
C GLY A 450 -22.12 -21.46 -0.13
N PHE A 451 -22.59 -22.17 -1.16
CA PHE A 451 -23.76 -21.73 -1.91
C PHE A 451 -25.01 -21.64 -1.04
N SER A 452 -25.82 -20.60 -1.24
CA SER A 452 -27.18 -20.42 -0.72
C SER A 452 -28.11 -19.94 -1.85
N TYR A 453 -29.41 -20.04 -1.63
CA TYR A 453 -30.43 -19.29 -2.37
C TYR A 453 -30.86 -18.11 -1.51
N HIS A 454 -30.39 -16.91 -1.88
CA HIS A 454 -30.46 -15.70 -1.07
C HIS A 454 -31.42 -14.65 -1.66
N CYS A 455 -32.25 -14.06 -0.80
CA CYS A 455 -32.98 -12.83 -1.11
C CYS A 455 -32.27 -11.63 -0.47
N LYS A 456 -31.71 -10.74 -1.29
CA LYS A 456 -31.05 -9.52 -0.82
C LYS A 456 -32.00 -8.53 -0.15
N ILE A 457 -33.28 -8.53 -0.54
CA ILE A 457 -34.28 -7.57 -0.03
C ILE A 457 -34.69 -7.95 1.39
N CYS A 458 -34.90 -9.23 1.64
CA CYS A 458 -35.42 -9.72 2.91
C CYS A 458 -34.35 -10.34 3.83
N ASP A 459 -33.09 -10.38 3.38
CA ASP A 459 -31.99 -11.10 4.03
C ASP A 459 -32.38 -12.55 4.39
N PHE A 460 -33.02 -13.23 3.43
CA PHE A 460 -33.53 -14.59 3.58
C PHE A 460 -32.60 -15.57 2.86
N ASP A 461 -32.14 -16.62 3.55
CA ASP A 461 -31.17 -17.58 3.04
C ASP A 461 -31.70 -19.02 3.15
N LEU A 462 -31.67 -19.78 2.06
CA LEU A 462 -31.90 -21.23 2.09
C LEU A 462 -30.67 -22.01 1.67
N HIS A 463 -30.41 -23.14 2.33
CA HIS A 463 -29.47 -24.12 1.81
C HIS A 463 -29.90 -24.57 0.41
N PRO A 464 -28.95 -24.87 -0.49
CA PRO A 464 -29.27 -25.50 -1.77
C PRO A 464 -30.10 -26.77 -1.59
N LYS A 465 -29.80 -27.60 -0.58
CA LYS A 465 -30.63 -28.78 -0.27
C LYS A 465 -32.04 -28.45 0.22
N CYS A 466 -32.21 -27.40 1.02
CA CYS A 466 -33.53 -26.97 1.50
C CYS A 466 -34.38 -26.35 0.38
N CYS A 467 -33.73 -25.70 -0.59
CA CYS A 467 -34.39 -25.08 -1.72
C CYS A 467 -34.68 -26.08 -2.86
N LEU A 468 -33.70 -26.93 -3.19
CA LEU A 468 -33.76 -27.86 -4.32
C LEU A 468 -34.35 -29.23 -3.95
N LYS A 469 -34.41 -29.56 -2.64
CA LYS A 469 -34.80 -30.88 -2.09
C LYS A 469 -33.93 -32.01 -2.68
N ILE A 470 -32.60 -31.86 -2.57
CA ILE A 470 -31.62 -32.88 -2.98
C ILE A 470 -31.46 -33.87 -1.81
N ASP A 471 -31.74 -35.16 -2.03
CA ASP A 471 -31.57 -36.22 -1.01
C ASP A 471 -30.10 -36.64 -0.85
N GLU A 472 -29.65 -36.85 0.39
CA GLU A 472 -28.32 -37.35 0.75
C GLU A 472 -28.23 -38.86 0.46
N GLY A 473 -27.87 -39.24 -0.77
CA GLY A 473 -27.86 -40.66 -1.18
C GLY A 473 -26.93 -41.07 -2.33
N LEU A 474 -26.03 -40.21 -2.80
CA LEU A 474 -25.03 -40.61 -3.81
C LEU A 474 -23.65 -40.66 -3.16
N LYS A 475 -23.22 -41.89 -2.85
CA LYS A 475 -21.81 -42.21 -2.66
C LYS A 475 -21.05 -41.72 -3.91
N ASN A 476 -19.87 -41.17 -3.66
CA ASN A 476 -18.85 -41.00 -4.69
C ASN A 476 -18.68 -42.34 -5.41
N ASP A 477 -19.22 -42.46 -6.61
CA ASP A 477 -18.68 -43.19 -7.75
C ASP A 477 -19.73 -43.27 -8.88
N ASP A 478 -19.26 -42.93 -10.08
CA ASP A 478 -19.80 -43.21 -11.42
C ASP A 478 -21.02 -42.44 -11.98
N LYS A 479 -20.74 -41.83 -13.15
CA LYS A 479 -21.57 -41.44 -14.30
C LYS A 479 -23.10 -41.29 -14.10
N GLY A 480 -23.52 -40.05 -13.90
CA GLY A 480 -24.87 -39.59 -14.23
C GLY A 480 -24.98 -38.08 -14.05
N GLU A 481 -25.31 -37.32 -15.10
CA GLU A 481 -25.56 -35.88 -14.99
C GLU A 481 -26.87 -35.63 -14.22
N PRO A 482 -26.88 -34.95 -13.07
CA PRO A 482 -28.11 -34.54 -12.42
C PRO A 482 -28.42 -33.10 -12.86
N GLY A 483 -29.34 -32.92 -13.80
CA GLY A 483 -29.72 -31.56 -14.15
C GLY A 483 -30.63 -31.44 -15.35
N LYS A 484 -31.94 -31.61 -15.12
CA LYS A 484 -33.08 -30.89 -15.77
C LYS A 484 -34.44 -31.56 -15.58
N GLU A 485 -34.55 -32.69 -14.89
CA GLU A 485 -35.86 -33.28 -14.61
C GLU A 485 -36.49 -32.63 -13.37
N GLY A 486 -37.56 -31.86 -13.55
CA GLY A 486 -38.41 -31.34 -12.46
C GLY A 486 -38.50 -29.82 -12.26
N TRP A 487 -37.99 -28.99 -13.19
CA TRP A 487 -38.08 -27.53 -13.10
C TRP A 487 -38.75 -26.92 -14.33
N THR A 488 -39.69 -26.00 -14.11
CA THR A 488 -40.27 -25.14 -15.16
C THR A 488 -39.68 -23.75 -15.01
N CYS A 489 -38.99 -23.25 -16.04
CA CYS A 489 -38.35 -21.93 -16.00
C CYS A 489 -39.05 -20.95 -16.94
N ASP A 490 -39.30 -19.74 -16.44
CA ASP A 490 -39.76 -18.58 -17.20
C ASP A 490 -38.63 -17.54 -17.21
N GLY A 491 -37.90 -17.47 -18.33
CA GLY A 491 -36.63 -16.76 -18.40
C GLY A 491 -35.57 -17.34 -17.45
N GLU A 492 -34.99 -16.50 -16.58
CA GLU A 492 -33.99 -16.92 -15.59
C GLU A 492 -34.59 -17.49 -14.29
N VAL A 493 -35.91 -17.39 -14.12
CA VAL A 493 -36.60 -17.75 -12.88
C VAL A 493 -37.22 -19.14 -13.02
N CYS A 494 -36.77 -20.08 -12.20
CA CYS A 494 -37.28 -21.44 -12.20
C CYS A 494 -38.21 -21.69 -11.01
N ARG A 495 -39.25 -22.49 -11.24
CA ARG A 495 -40.11 -23.06 -10.20
C ARG A 495 -40.08 -24.57 -10.30
N LYS A 496 -40.18 -25.26 -9.17
CA LYS A 496 -40.31 -26.72 -9.18
C LYS A 496 -41.66 -27.07 -9.84
N ALA A 497 -41.63 -28.01 -10.78
CA ALA A 497 -42.81 -28.43 -11.55
C ALA A 497 -43.86 -29.11 -10.66
#